data_AF-P34364-F1
#
_entry.id   AF-P34364-F1
#
_cell.length_a   1.000
_cell.length_b   1.000
_cell.length_c   1.000
_cell.angle_alpha   90.00
_cell.angle_beta   90.00
_cell.angle_gamma   90.00
#
_symmetry.space_group_name_H-M   'P 1'
#
loop_
_entity.id
_entity.type
_entity.pdbx_description
1 polymer ?
#
loop_
_entity_poly.entity_id
_entity_poly.type
_entity_poly.pdbx_seq_one_letter_code
_entity_poly.pdbx_strand_id
1 'polypeptide(L)'
;MSKFYDPSQPEQSYDSPKLFGIIPIKFIVSFLQLVSIVSQILWLYSENDKIYLVLLSVGIVLNVFTVVVFIKEHKLLMRAHYYSALIFTVVPFIYAVYTFISFIELFFGDKDITFNQCSPFAYAFIFLCIYIFYLAMCRVLIKASEFQPDDMPDLDTTQGLFHYNRDAYDGGERAKLMYGEV
;
A
#
# COMPACT_ATOMS: atom_id res chain seq x y z
N MET A 1 27.32 -2.55 9.63
CA MET A 1 27.10 -3.87 10.26
C MET A 1 25.72 -4.35 9.85
N SER A 2 25.60 -5.51 9.20
CA SER A 2 24.30 -6.18 9.08
C SER A 2 23.78 -6.39 10.50
N LYS A 3 22.55 -5.97 10.80
CA LYS A 3 21.90 -6.35 12.06
C LYS A 3 21.90 -7.88 12.09
N PHE A 4 22.71 -8.45 12.98
CA PHE A 4 22.61 -9.86 13.32
C PHE A 4 21.19 -10.08 13.84
N TYR A 5 20.54 -11.14 13.36
CA TYR A 5 19.29 -11.61 13.96
C TYR A 5 19.57 -11.87 15.45
N ASP A 6 19.00 -11.04 16.32
CA ASP A 6 19.01 -11.28 17.76
C ASP A 6 17.73 -12.04 18.09
N PRO A 7 17.80 -13.36 18.38
CA PRO A 7 16.62 -14.14 18.72
C PRO A 7 15.90 -13.56 19.95
N SER A 8 16.64 -12.93 20.87
CA SER A 8 16.09 -12.37 22.11
C SER A 8 15.25 -11.09 21.88
N GLN A 9 15.31 -10.51 20.68
CA GLN A 9 14.52 -9.35 20.29
C GLN A 9 13.65 -9.68 19.08
N PRO A 10 12.59 -10.51 19.23
CA PRO A 10 11.69 -10.85 18.14
C PRO A 10 11.12 -9.58 17.46
N GLU A 11 10.95 -8.49 18.21
CA GLU A 11 10.48 -7.20 17.71
C GLU A 11 11.39 -6.57 16.64
N GLN A 12 12.70 -6.86 16.61
CA GLN A 12 13.62 -6.25 15.65
C GLN A 12 13.43 -6.77 14.21
N SER A 13 12.89 -7.97 14.00
CA SER A 13 12.59 -8.48 12.64
C SER A 13 11.31 -7.91 12.05
N TYR A 14 10.47 -7.24 12.85
CA TYR A 14 9.19 -6.69 12.41
C TYR A 14 9.26 -5.21 12.01
N ASP A 15 10.47 -4.67 11.80
CA ASP A 15 10.64 -3.32 11.27
C ASP A 15 9.91 -3.21 9.92
N SER A 16 8.73 -2.59 9.91
CA SER A 16 7.95 -2.34 8.69
C SER A 16 8.84 -1.70 7.62
N PRO A 17 8.69 -2.05 6.32
CA PRO A 17 9.60 -1.56 5.30
C PRO A 17 9.55 -0.03 5.26
N LYS A 18 10.73 0.60 5.17
CA LYS A 18 10.88 2.07 5.22
C LYS A 18 11.24 2.61 3.83
N LEU A 19 10.58 3.67 3.40
CA LEU A 19 10.95 4.44 2.22
C LEU A 19 12.17 5.30 2.56
N PHE A 20 13.21 5.23 1.72
CA PHE A 20 14.52 5.88 1.95
C PHE A 20 15.14 5.57 3.32
N GLY A 21 14.76 4.45 3.94
CA GLY A 21 15.21 4.08 5.29
C GLY A 21 14.61 4.90 6.44
N ILE A 22 13.77 5.91 6.16
CA ILE A 22 13.29 6.86 7.17
C ILE A 22 11.80 6.65 7.47
N ILE A 23 10.95 6.67 6.45
CA ILE A 23 9.50 6.73 6.64
C ILE A 23 8.91 5.33 6.51
N PRO A 24 8.18 4.79 7.52
CA PRO A 24 7.45 3.55 7.37
C PRO A 24 6.49 3.60 6.18
N ILE A 25 6.59 2.66 5.24
CA ILE A 25 5.72 2.62 4.05
C ILE A 25 4.25 2.47 4.45
N LYS A 26 3.99 1.74 5.55
CA LYS A 26 2.64 1.60 6.13
C LYS A 26 2.02 2.96 6.43
N PHE A 27 2.79 3.88 7.02
CA PHE A 27 2.34 5.23 7.30
C PHE A 27 1.97 5.98 6.02
N ILE A 28 2.78 5.85 4.97
CA ILE A 28 2.53 6.49 3.66
C ILE A 28 1.23 5.97 3.03
N VAL A 29 1.05 4.64 2.99
CA VAL A 29 -0.15 4.01 2.41
C VAL A 29 -1.40 4.41 3.18
N SER A 30 -1.38 4.34 4.51
CA SER A 30 -2.51 4.76 5.34
C SER A 30 -2.79 6.26 5.22
N PHE A 31 -1.76 7.10 5.11
CA PHE A 31 -1.91 8.54 4.88
C PHE A 31 -2.62 8.81 3.54
N LEU A 32 -2.21 8.16 2.46
CA LEU A 32 -2.86 8.32 1.14
C LEU A 32 -4.32 7.84 1.15
N GLN A 33 -4.63 6.76 1.86
CA GLN A 33 -6.02 6.31 2.06
C GLN A 33 -6.83 7.35 2.84
N LEU A 34 -6.25 7.95 3.89
CA LEU A 34 -6.90 8.99 4.69
C LEU A 34 -7.18 10.25 3.85
N VAL A 35 -6.22 10.69 3.03
CA VAL A 35 -6.40 11.78 2.07
C VAL A 35 -7.52 11.45 1.07
N SER A 36 -7.58 10.21 0.58
CA SER A 36 -8.66 9.76 -0.31
C SER A 36 -10.04 9.83 0.36
N ILE A 37 -10.15 9.38 1.62
CA ILE A 37 -11.40 9.44 2.39
C ILE A 37 -11.84 10.89 2.59
N VAL A 38 -10.93 11.77 3.03
CA VAL A 38 -11.23 13.20 3.20
C VAL A 38 -11.67 13.83 1.87
N SER A 39 -11.01 13.49 0.76
CA SER A 39 -11.38 14.01 -0.56
C SER A 39 -12.77 13.57 -0.99
N GLN A 40 -13.13 12.30 -0.75
CA GLN A 40 -14.49 11.79 -1.04
C GLN A 40 -15.55 12.45 -0.16
N ILE A 41 -15.26 12.68 1.13
CA ILE A 41 -16.16 13.40 2.04
C ILE A 41 -16.37 14.85 1.55
N LEU A 42 -15.32 15.54 1.13
CA LEU A 42 -15.45 16.88 0.56
C LEU A 42 -16.28 16.86 -0.73
N TRP A 43 -16.12 15.85 -1.58
CA TRP A 43 -16.91 15.70 -2.80
C TRP A 43 -18.40 15.44 -2.52
N LEU A 44 -18.71 14.67 -1.47
CA LEU A 44 -20.10 14.45 -1.05
C LEU A 44 -20.86 15.75 -0.76
N TYR A 45 -20.18 16.81 -0.30
CA TYR A 45 -20.83 18.10 -0.06
C TYR A 45 -21.25 18.83 -1.34
N SER A 46 -20.56 18.60 -2.45
CA SER A 46 -20.84 19.27 -3.73
C SER A 46 -21.81 18.49 -4.63
N GLU A 47 -21.99 17.20 -4.38
CA GLU A 47 -22.73 16.31 -5.28
C GLU A 47 -24.21 16.23 -4.91
N ASN A 48 -25.09 16.26 -5.91
CA ASN A 48 -26.54 16.15 -5.72
C ASN A 48 -27.13 14.91 -6.40
N ASP A 49 -26.39 14.28 -7.32
CA ASP A 49 -26.87 13.08 -7.99
C ASP A 49 -26.88 11.89 -7.02
N LYS A 50 -28.06 11.29 -6.84
CA LYS A 50 -28.31 10.17 -5.92
C LYS A 50 -27.40 8.96 -6.20
N ILE A 51 -27.12 8.66 -7.47
CA ILE A 51 -26.28 7.51 -7.83
C ILE A 51 -24.84 7.78 -7.40
N TYR A 52 -24.32 8.98 -7.68
CA TYR A 52 -22.97 9.35 -7.26
C TYR A 52 -22.84 9.42 -5.74
N LEU A 53 -23.85 9.93 -5.03
CA LEU A 53 -23.89 9.93 -3.56
C LEU A 53 -23.78 8.52 -2.98
N VAL A 54 -24.52 7.55 -3.53
CA VAL A 54 -24.43 6.14 -3.10
C VAL A 54 -23.05 5.56 -3.41
N LEU A 55 -22.52 5.78 -4.62
CA LEU A 55 -21.19 5.30 -5.01
C LEU A 55 -20.08 5.85 -4.13
N LEU A 56 -20.10 7.16 -3.83
CA LEU A 56 -19.15 7.82 -2.93
C LEU A 56 -19.27 7.27 -1.50
N SER A 57 -20.50 7.06 -1.01
CA SER A 57 -20.73 6.50 0.32
C SER A 57 -20.17 5.08 0.45
N VAL A 58 -20.43 4.22 -0.54
CA VAL A 58 -19.86 2.86 -0.60
C VAL A 58 -18.33 2.92 -0.71
N GLY A 59 -17.81 3.83 -1.54
CA GLY A 59 -16.37 4.06 -1.69
C GLY A 59 -15.69 4.44 -0.38
N ILE A 60 -16.29 5.30 0.44
CA ILE A 60 -15.78 5.68 1.75
C ILE A 60 -15.74 4.47 2.70
N VAL A 61 -16.83 3.71 2.78
CA VAL A 61 -16.88 2.51 3.65
C VAL A 61 -15.81 1.49 3.25
N LEU A 62 -15.65 1.23 1.95
CA LEU A 62 -14.60 0.34 1.45
C LEU A 62 -13.20 0.87 1.77
N ASN A 63 -12.97 2.18 1.62
CA ASN A 63 -11.67 2.77 1.97
C ASN A 63 -11.37 2.65 3.47
N VAL A 64 -12.33 2.93 4.35
CA VAL A 64 -12.18 2.75 5.80
C VAL A 64 -11.85 1.29 6.13
N PHE A 65 -12.56 0.34 5.51
CA PHE A 65 -12.26 -1.09 5.67
C PHE A 65 -10.82 -1.40 5.24
N THR A 66 -10.37 -0.87 4.10
CA THR A 66 -8.99 -1.09 3.64
C THR A 66 -7.96 -0.49 4.58
N VAL A 67 -8.21 0.69 5.17
CA VAL A 67 -7.34 1.27 6.20
C VAL A 67 -7.17 0.29 7.37
N VAL A 68 -8.28 -0.28 7.87
CA VAL A 68 -8.23 -1.27 8.95
C VAL A 68 -7.45 -2.52 8.54
N VAL A 69 -7.66 -3.02 7.31
CA VAL A 69 -6.93 -4.17 6.76
C VAL A 69 -5.42 -3.94 6.73
N PHE A 70 -4.98 -2.76 6.28
CA PHE A 70 -3.55 -2.43 6.25
C PHE A 70 -2.98 -2.19 7.65
N ILE A 71 -3.77 -1.63 8.58
CA ILE A 71 -3.36 -1.50 9.99
C ILE A 71 -3.18 -2.88 10.64
N LYS A 72 -4.12 -3.80 10.40
CA LYS A 72 -4.10 -5.18 10.94
C LYS A 72 -3.22 -6.15 10.16
N GLU A 73 -2.60 -5.71 9.05
CA GLU A 73 -1.68 -6.51 8.23
C GLU A 73 -2.28 -7.85 7.75
N HIS A 74 -3.60 -7.88 7.49
CA HIS A 74 -4.26 -9.10 7.06
C HIS A 74 -3.87 -9.45 5.62
N LYS A 75 -2.94 -10.42 5.45
CA LYS A 75 -2.29 -10.77 4.17
C LYS A 75 -3.27 -10.99 3.00
N LEU A 76 -4.30 -11.80 3.20
CA LEU A 76 -5.28 -12.12 2.14
C LEU A 76 -6.06 -10.89 1.68
N LEU A 77 -6.52 -10.05 2.62
CA LEU A 77 -7.29 -8.85 2.31
C LEU A 77 -6.42 -7.74 1.69
N MET A 78 -5.15 -7.61 2.11
CA MET A 78 -4.21 -6.70 1.46
C MET A 78 -3.97 -7.09 -0.02
N ARG A 79 -3.79 -8.39 -0.29
CA ARG A 79 -3.66 -8.92 -1.66
C ARG A 79 -4.93 -8.67 -2.47
N ALA A 80 -6.10 -8.99 -1.92
CA ALA A 80 -7.38 -8.77 -2.59
C ALA A 80 -7.56 -7.28 -2.94
N HIS A 81 -7.26 -6.37 -2.02
CA HIS A 81 -7.27 -4.93 -2.28
C HIS A 81 -6.34 -4.55 -3.42
N TYR A 82 -5.08 -5.00 -3.37
CA TYR A 82 -4.10 -4.69 -4.40
C TYR A 82 -4.52 -5.18 -5.80
N TYR A 83 -5.02 -6.41 -5.92
CA TYR A 83 -5.50 -6.93 -7.21
C TYR A 83 -6.77 -6.19 -7.68
N SER A 84 -7.68 -5.85 -6.78
CA SER A 84 -8.85 -5.03 -7.13
C SER A 84 -8.43 -3.65 -7.65
N ALA A 85 -7.48 -2.98 -6.98
CA ALA A 85 -6.96 -1.69 -7.38
C ALA A 85 -6.21 -1.76 -8.72
N LEU A 86 -5.49 -2.86 -9.00
CA LEU A 86 -4.88 -3.10 -10.30
C LEU A 86 -5.93 -3.16 -11.42
N ILE A 87 -7.02 -3.89 -11.24
CA ILE A 87 -8.11 -3.96 -12.22
C ILE A 87 -8.72 -2.56 -12.43
N PHE A 88 -8.98 -1.84 -11.34
CA PHE A 88 -9.54 -0.49 -11.41
C PHE A 88 -8.55 0.57 -11.93
N THR A 89 -7.26 0.26 -12.08
CA THR A 89 -6.25 1.15 -12.68
C THR A 89 -6.57 1.51 -14.14
N VAL A 90 -7.33 0.64 -14.82
CA VAL A 90 -7.75 0.87 -16.20
C VAL A 90 -8.54 2.17 -16.34
N VAL A 91 -9.37 2.52 -15.36
CA VAL A 91 -10.21 3.73 -15.40
C VAL A 91 -9.40 5.03 -15.38
N PRO A 92 -8.55 5.32 -14.37
CA PRO A 92 -7.72 6.51 -14.38
C PRO A 92 -6.71 6.52 -15.54
N PHE A 93 -6.28 5.36 -16.02
CA PHE A 93 -5.42 5.28 -17.20
C PHE A 93 -6.13 5.76 -18.46
N ILE A 94 -7.35 5.27 -18.73
CA ILE A 94 -8.17 5.72 -19.87
C ILE A 94 -8.43 7.23 -19.77
N TYR A 95 -8.75 7.73 -18.57
CA TYR A 95 -8.96 9.16 -18.35
C TYR A 95 -7.69 9.98 -18.63
N ALA A 96 -6.52 9.53 -18.15
CA ALA A 96 -5.25 10.19 -18.42
C ALA A 96 -4.93 10.22 -19.93
N VAL A 97 -5.14 9.11 -20.64
CA VAL A 97 -4.95 9.04 -22.11
C VAL A 97 -5.90 10.01 -22.83
N TYR A 98 -7.17 10.08 -22.42
CA TYR A 98 -8.13 11.02 -22.98
C TYR A 98 -7.67 12.47 -22.79
N THR A 99 -7.28 12.86 -21.56
CA THR A 99 -6.78 14.22 -21.30
C THR A 99 -5.48 14.54 -22.03
N PHE A 100 -4.63 13.54 -22.25
CA PHE A 100 -3.40 13.69 -23.03
C PHE A 100 -3.71 13.94 -24.50
N ILE A 101 -4.64 13.21 -25.11
CA ILE A 101 -5.08 13.44 -26.50
C ILE A 101 -5.64 14.86 -26.64
N SER A 102 -6.53 15.28 -25.75
CA SER A 102 -7.08 16.64 -25.77
C SER A 102 -6.00 17.73 -25.58
N PHE A 103 -4.98 17.46 -24.76
CA PHE A 103 -3.84 18.37 -24.60
C PHE A 103 -3.02 18.48 -25.90
N ILE A 104 -2.77 17.36 -26.58
CA ILE A 104 -2.07 17.33 -27.87
C ILE A 104 -2.86 18.11 -28.94
N GLU A 105 -4.17 17.90 -29.04
CA GLU A 105 -5.04 18.65 -29.96
C GLU A 105 -5.01 20.15 -29.68
N LEU A 106 -4.99 20.55 -28.41
CA LEU A 106 -4.86 21.94 -28.01
C LEU A 106 -3.50 22.52 -28.41
N PHE A 107 -2.42 21.75 -28.18
CA PHE A 107 -1.05 22.18 -28.44
C PHE A 107 -0.77 22.37 -29.94
N PHE A 108 -1.31 21.50 -30.78
CA PHE A 108 -1.20 21.62 -32.24
C PHE A 108 -2.27 22.51 -32.88
N GLY A 109 -3.31 22.88 -32.13
CA GLY A 109 -4.45 23.64 -32.65
C GLY A 109 -4.23 25.13 -32.87
N ASP A 110 -3.00 25.64 -32.75
CA ASP A 110 -2.64 27.07 -32.90
C ASP A 110 -3.50 28.02 -32.03
N LYS A 111 -4.01 27.51 -30.90
CA LYS A 111 -4.79 28.30 -29.93
C LYS A 111 -3.86 28.86 -28.87
N ASP A 112 -4.11 30.08 -28.42
CA ASP A 112 -3.48 30.62 -27.21
C ASP A 112 -3.78 29.70 -26.03
N ILE A 113 -2.76 28.93 -25.63
CA ILE A 113 -2.86 27.94 -24.57
C ILE A 113 -2.94 28.67 -23.23
N THR A 114 -4.12 28.62 -22.60
CA THR A 114 -4.28 29.16 -21.24
C THR A 114 -4.07 28.08 -20.19
N PHE A 115 -3.64 28.48 -18.98
CA PHE A 115 -3.45 27.56 -17.86
C PHE A 115 -4.70 26.70 -17.58
N ASN A 116 -5.90 27.29 -17.71
CA ASN A 116 -7.17 26.60 -17.49
C ASN A 116 -7.42 25.42 -18.46
N GLN A 117 -6.82 25.46 -19.64
CA GLN A 117 -6.94 24.38 -20.63
C GLN A 117 -5.88 23.27 -20.42
N CYS A 118 -4.71 23.62 -19.89
CA CYS A 118 -3.67 22.65 -19.51
C CYS A 118 -3.94 21.98 -18.16
N SER A 119 -4.65 22.66 -17.25
CA SER A 119 -4.83 22.19 -15.88
C SER A 119 -5.46 20.79 -15.78
N PRO A 120 -6.47 20.39 -16.58
CA PRO A 120 -7.04 19.04 -16.49
C PRO A 120 -6.01 17.95 -16.78
N PHE A 121 -5.15 18.15 -17.79
CA PHE A 121 -4.07 17.22 -18.11
C PHE A 121 -3.05 17.15 -16.97
N ALA A 122 -2.62 18.29 -16.44
CA ALA A 122 -1.68 18.34 -15.32
C ALA A 122 -2.24 17.61 -14.07
N TYR A 123 -3.51 17.84 -13.72
CA TYR A 123 -4.16 17.16 -12.61
C TYR A 123 -4.30 15.65 -12.86
N ALA A 124 -4.71 15.23 -14.06
CA ALA A 124 -4.83 13.83 -14.42
C ALA A 124 -3.48 13.11 -14.33
N PHE A 125 -2.40 13.75 -14.81
CA PHE A 125 -1.05 13.21 -14.74
C PHE A 125 -0.55 13.07 -13.29
N ILE A 126 -0.70 14.13 -12.47
CA ILE A 126 -0.31 14.09 -11.05
C ILE A 126 -1.09 13.00 -10.31
N PHE A 127 -2.39 12.90 -10.54
CA PHE A 127 -3.24 11.89 -9.94
C PHE A 127 -2.78 10.47 -10.33
N LEU A 128 -2.48 10.24 -11.61
CA LEU A 128 -1.96 8.96 -12.10
C LEU A 128 -0.62 8.60 -11.44
N CYS A 129 0.30 9.57 -11.31
CA CYS A 129 1.57 9.36 -10.62
C CYS A 129 1.39 8.96 -9.15
N ILE A 130 0.53 9.68 -8.42
CA ILE A 130 0.21 9.36 -7.01
C ILE A 130 -0.40 7.97 -6.90
N TYR A 131 -1.29 7.60 -7.84
CA TYR A 131 -1.96 6.32 -7.85
C TYR A 131 -0.99 5.15 -8.14
N ILE A 132 -0.10 5.30 -9.12
CA ILE A 132 0.95 4.30 -9.42
C ILE A 132 1.90 4.17 -8.22
N PHE A 133 2.28 5.30 -7.60
CA PHE A 133 3.10 5.29 -6.39
C PHE A 133 2.42 4.54 -5.23
N TYR A 134 1.12 4.79 -5.01
CA TYR A 134 0.32 4.08 -4.02
C TYR A 134 0.32 2.56 -4.26
N LEU A 135 0.11 2.11 -5.50
CA LEU A 135 0.16 0.69 -5.87
C LEU A 135 1.55 0.08 -5.65
N ALA A 136 2.61 0.81 -5.99
CA ALA A 136 3.99 0.36 -5.75
C ALA A 136 4.24 0.16 -4.26
N MET A 137 3.80 1.10 -3.41
CA MET A 137 3.94 1.00 -1.95
C MET A 137 3.12 -0.17 -1.38
N CYS A 138 1.89 -0.38 -1.85
CA CYS A 138 1.09 -1.55 -1.48
C CYS A 138 1.79 -2.86 -1.82
N ARG A 139 2.41 -2.94 -3.00
CA ARG A 139 3.17 -4.13 -3.42
C ARG A 139 4.37 -4.39 -2.51
N VAL A 140 5.08 -3.36 -2.08
CA VAL A 140 6.20 -3.49 -1.13
C VAL A 140 5.70 -4.02 0.22
N LEU A 141 4.56 -3.53 0.71
CA LEU A 141 3.96 -4.03 1.95
C LEU A 141 3.54 -5.49 1.84
N ILE A 142 2.92 -5.90 0.72
CA ILE A 142 2.54 -7.29 0.51
C ILE A 142 3.77 -8.20 0.52
N LYS A 143 4.83 -7.82 -0.22
CA LYS A 143 6.09 -8.58 -0.22
C LYS A 143 6.71 -8.65 1.17
N ALA A 144 6.67 -7.56 1.94
CA ALA A 144 7.19 -7.57 3.31
C ALA A 144 6.36 -8.51 4.22
N SER A 145 5.03 -8.53 4.06
CA SER A 145 4.14 -9.40 4.84
C SER A 145 4.30 -10.89 4.53
N GLU A 146 4.85 -11.25 3.36
CA GLU A 146 5.15 -12.63 3.01
C GLU A 146 6.30 -13.21 3.84
N PHE A 147 7.18 -12.36 4.36
CA PHE A 147 8.27 -12.77 5.24
C PHE A 147 7.86 -12.80 6.72
N GLN A 148 6.68 -12.28 7.07
CA GLN A 148 6.13 -12.41 8.41
C GLN A 148 5.51 -13.82 8.56
N PRO A 149 5.67 -14.50 9.70
CA PRO A 149 4.94 -15.74 9.97
C PRO A 149 3.41 -15.51 9.96
N ASP A 150 2.62 -16.52 9.57
CA ASP A 150 1.15 -16.43 9.56
C ASP A 150 0.57 -16.46 10.97
N ASP A 151 1.18 -17.25 11.85
CA ASP A 151 0.87 -17.33 13.27
C ASP A 151 2.08 -16.79 14.03
N MET A 152 1.90 -15.78 14.88
CA MET A 152 2.81 -15.66 16.02
C MET A 152 2.63 -16.96 16.81
N PRO A 153 3.70 -17.71 17.15
CA PRO A 153 3.52 -18.72 18.18
C PRO A 153 2.94 -17.99 19.39
N ASP A 154 1.80 -18.45 19.90
CA ASP A 154 1.26 -17.98 21.18
C ASP A 154 2.33 -18.28 22.24
N LEU A 155 3.26 -17.34 22.45
CA LEU A 155 4.32 -17.45 23.45
C LEU A 155 3.73 -17.55 24.86
N ASP A 156 2.48 -17.10 25.04
CA ASP A 156 1.69 -17.25 26.26
C ASP A 156 1.23 -18.70 26.50
N THR A 157 1.29 -19.57 25.48
CA THR A 157 1.02 -21.00 25.62
C THR A 157 2.33 -21.76 25.72
N THR A 158 2.36 -22.79 26.56
CA THR A 158 3.52 -23.70 26.64
C THR A 158 3.88 -24.26 25.27
N GLN A 159 2.89 -24.51 24.41
CA GLN A 159 3.09 -25.01 23.06
C GLN A 159 3.79 -24.00 22.13
N GLY A 160 3.42 -22.72 22.17
CA GLY A 160 4.12 -21.69 21.40
C GLY A 160 5.54 -21.43 21.92
N LEU A 161 5.77 -21.50 23.24
CA LEU A 161 7.12 -21.46 23.81
C LEU A 161 7.97 -22.68 23.39
N PHE A 162 7.39 -23.88 23.32
CA PHE A 162 8.08 -25.08 22.84
C PHE A 162 8.43 -24.98 21.35
N HIS A 163 7.52 -24.49 20.50
CA HIS A 163 7.81 -24.25 19.08
C HIS A 163 8.91 -23.21 18.90
N TYR A 164 8.84 -22.08 19.61
CA TYR A 164 9.87 -21.04 19.56
C TYR A 164 11.23 -21.55 20.06
N ASN A 165 11.27 -22.23 21.22
CA ASN A 165 12.52 -22.79 21.74
C ASN A 165 13.10 -23.84 20.79
N ARG A 166 12.25 -24.68 20.18
CA ARG A 166 12.69 -25.66 19.20
C ARG A 166 13.21 -24.99 17.93
N ASP A 167 12.54 -23.99 17.37
CA ASP A 167 13.01 -23.28 16.19
C ASP A 167 14.29 -22.47 16.47
N ALA A 168 14.44 -21.93 17.69
CA ALA A 168 15.68 -21.32 18.15
C ALA A 168 16.80 -22.36 18.31
N TYR A 169 16.48 -23.58 18.77
CA TYR A 169 17.43 -24.69 18.89
C TYR A 169 17.83 -25.26 17.52
N ASP A 170 16.86 -25.54 16.65
CA ASP A 170 17.04 -26.06 15.28
C ASP A 170 17.69 -25.00 14.38
N GLY A 171 17.35 -23.72 14.56
CA GLY A 171 18.00 -22.58 13.90
C GLY A 171 19.42 -22.37 14.41
N GLY A 172 19.65 -22.57 15.71
CA GLY A 172 20.97 -22.63 16.32
C GLY A 172 21.81 -23.80 15.80
N GLU A 173 21.24 -24.99 15.63
CA GLU A 173 21.90 -26.13 14.99
C GLU A 173 22.16 -25.89 13.51
N ARG A 174 21.23 -25.27 12.76
CA ARG A 174 21.48 -24.89 11.36
C ARG A 174 22.58 -23.83 11.24
N ALA A 175 22.65 -22.87 12.16
CA ALA A 175 23.76 -21.92 12.22
C ALA A 175 25.07 -22.64 12.59
N LYS A 176 25.04 -23.58 13.54
CA LYS A 176 26.21 -24.37 13.96
C LYS A 176 26.69 -25.34 12.88
N LEU A 177 25.80 -25.84 12.02
CA LEU A 177 26.14 -26.66 10.84
C LEU A 177 26.70 -25.82 9.68
N MET A 178 26.38 -24.53 9.59
CA MET A 178 26.96 -23.63 8.59
C MET A 178 28.32 -23.06 9.00
N TYR A 179 28.60 -22.94 10.30
CA TYR A 179 29.96 -22.75 10.80
C TYR A 179 30.63 -24.11 10.95
N GLY A 180 31.04 -24.66 9.80
CA GLY A 180 31.73 -25.93 9.72
C GLY A 180 32.83 -26.07 10.77
N GLU A 181 32.92 -27.28 11.29
CA GLU A 181 34.12 -27.80 11.93
C GLU A 181 35.31 -27.53 11.01
N VAL A 182 36.09 -26.51 11.37
CA VAL A 182 37.49 -26.37 10.99
C VAL A 182 38.31 -27.08 12.05
#